data_AF-A0A7N0T3X1-F1
#
_entry.id   AF-A0A7N0T3X1-F1
#
_cell.length_a   1.000
_cell.length_b   1.000
_cell.length_c   1.000
_cell.angle_alpha   90.00
_cell.angle_beta   90.00
_cell.angle_gamma   90.00
#
_symmetry.space_group_name_H-M   'P 1'
#
loop_
_entity.id
_entity.type
_entity.pdbx_description
1 polymer ?
#
loop_
_entity_poly.entity_id
_entity_poly.type
_entity_poly.pdbx_seq_one_letter_code
_entity_poly.pdbx_strand_id
1 'polypeptide(L)'
;MKRSFTKKQIDLSPQVAQLLAMAQEQQSMMSTYELTLRKLEAESKAKDAETTSFKSQLSESLSSVKAMETRLNSSGSLSILHGVEIRDLTFSHFTQALHYALRCVRSFAKVLAREIELAEWDLDLAVKSIAPRVALQKQSHRIYAVESFVNRVMFAGFNGGSRAREHSWKTRRERFEEFEKLRSSNPKLHLAQNPGSEFGAFLRSKYVNLVHPEMERSLFGNLHQRSAVSSGQLPDTEFFTVFAEMVKRVWLLNLLSMSFHPQVSAFQFAPGCRFSEVYMESVSEEEFVTAETCVGFTVAPGFHVYGTVVQCLVYLSAPPVNRRSTRGQSR
;
A
#
# COMPACT_ATOMS: atom_id res chain seq x y z
N MET A 1 -95.48 -28.27 -5.13
CA MET A 1 -94.50 -28.19 -6.24
C MET A 1 -93.08 -28.27 -5.67
N LYS A 2 -92.34 -29.37 -5.89
CA LYS A 2 -90.88 -29.45 -5.63
C LYS A 2 -90.20 -29.67 -6.99
N ARG A 3 -89.41 -28.69 -7.46
CA ARG A 3 -88.61 -28.82 -8.69
C ARG A 3 -87.22 -29.36 -8.31
N SER A 4 -86.89 -30.58 -8.73
CA SER A 4 -85.54 -31.12 -8.66
C SER A 4 -84.72 -30.64 -9.87
N PHE A 5 -83.55 -30.05 -9.62
CA PHE A 5 -82.57 -29.75 -10.67
C PHE A 5 -81.74 -31.00 -10.95
N THR A 6 -81.99 -31.67 -12.07
CA THR A 6 -81.11 -32.71 -12.59
C THR A 6 -79.93 -32.05 -13.30
N LYS A 7 -78.73 -32.20 -12.71
CA LYS A 7 -77.45 -31.89 -13.37
C LYS A 7 -77.33 -32.78 -14.62
N LYS A 8 -77.28 -32.17 -15.81
CA LYS A 8 -76.88 -32.86 -17.04
C LYS A 8 -75.41 -33.26 -16.90
N GLN A 9 -75.14 -34.55 -16.69
CA GLN A 9 -73.83 -35.14 -16.90
C GLN A 9 -73.55 -35.16 -18.40
N ILE A 10 -72.48 -34.50 -18.80
CA ILE A 10 -71.98 -34.48 -20.18
C ILE A 10 -70.99 -35.64 -20.28
N ASP A 11 -71.39 -36.76 -20.90
CA ASP A 11 -70.49 -37.87 -21.21
C ASP A 11 -69.60 -37.47 -22.41
N LEU A 12 -68.37 -37.04 -22.09
CA LEU A 12 -67.32 -36.79 -23.06
C LEU A 12 -66.64 -38.11 -23.44
N SER A 13 -66.32 -38.30 -24.72
CA SER A 13 -65.51 -39.45 -25.18
C SER A 13 -64.18 -39.50 -24.40
N PRO A 14 -63.68 -40.69 -24.00
CA PRO A 14 -62.45 -40.85 -23.22
C PRO A 14 -61.25 -40.09 -23.80
N GLN A 15 -61.16 -40.03 -25.13
CA GLN A 15 -60.09 -39.35 -25.86
C GLN A 15 -60.17 -37.82 -25.72
N VAL A 16 -61.39 -37.26 -25.67
CA VAL A 16 -61.63 -35.82 -25.49
C VAL A 16 -61.37 -35.42 -24.04
N ALA A 17 -61.74 -36.26 -23.07
CA ALA A 17 -61.43 -36.04 -21.66
C ALA A 17 -59.91 -36.03 -21.40
N GLN A 18 -59.16 -36.93 -22.06
CA GLN A 18 -57.71 -37.01 -21.94
C GLN A 18 -57.01 -35.78 -22.55
N LEU A 19 -57.44 -35.32 -23.73
CA LEU A 19 -56.93 -34.09 -24.35
C LEU A 19 -57.20 -32.84 -23.50
N LEU A 20 -58.38 -32.75 -22.89
CA LEU A 20 -58.73 -31.65 -21.98
C LEU A 20 -57.86 -31.67 -20.71
N ALA A 21 -57.61 -32.84 -20.14
CA ALA A 21 -56.73 -32.97 -18.97
C ALA A 21 -55.29 -32.54 -19.29
N MET A 22 -54.75 -32.94 -20.45
CA MET A 22 -53.43 -32.52 -20.92
C MET A 22 -53.36 -31.00 -21.16
N ALA A 23 -54.38 -30.41 -21.77
CA ALA A 23 -54.45 -28.96 -21.99
C ALA A 23 -54.50 -28.21 -20.65
N GLN A 24 -55.24 -28.71 -19.67
CA GLN A 24 -55.33 -28.14 -18.34
C GLN A 24 -54.00 -28.25 -17.56
N GLU A 25 -53.28 -29.37 -17.70
CA GLU A 25 -51.95 -29.56 -17.14
C GLU A 25 -50.93 -28.59 -17.76
N GLN A 26 -50.92 -28.45 -19.09
CA GLN A 26 -50.07 -27.47 -19.78
C GLN A 26 -50.38 -26.03 -19.35
N GLN A 27 -51.65 -25.69 -19.19
CA GLN A 27 -52.06 -24.37 -18.71
C GLN A 27 -51.60 -24.12 -17.27
N SER A 28 -51.69 -25.13 -16.39
CA SER A 28 -51.13 -25.05 -15.04
C SER A 28 -49.61 -24.85 -15.07
N MET A 29 -48.90 -25.59 -15.93
CA MET A 29 -47.45 -25.44 -16.09
C MET A 29 -47.05 -24.05 -16.55
N MET A 30 -47.74 -23.50 -17.56
CA MET A 30 -47.51 -22.13 -18.04
C MET A 30 -47.70 -21.11 -16.91
N SER A 31 -48.75 -21.25 -16.11
CA SER A 31 -48.99 -20.36 -14.97
C SER A 31 -47.86 -20.41 -13.93
N THR A 32 -47.33 -21.60 -13.62
CA THR A 32 -46.14 -21.72 -12.75
C THR A 32 -44.91 -21.08 -13.36
N TYR A 33 -44.63 -21.27 -14.65
CA TYR A 33 -43.49 -20.64 -15.30
C TYR A 33 -43.60 -19.11 -15.28
N GLU A 34 -44.77 -18.55 -15.58
CA GLU A 34 -45.01 -17.11 -15.49
C GLU A 34 -44.75 -16.55 -14.08
N LEU A 35 -45.19 -17.26 -13.03
CA LEU A 35 -44.92 -16.87 -11.64
C LEU A 35 -43.42 -16.91 -11.31
N THR A 36 -42.70 -17.95 -11.75
CA THR A 36 -41.25 -18.04 -11.53
C THR A 36 -40.49 -16.96 -12.28
N LEU A 37 -40.92 -16.62 -13.50
CA LEU A 37 -40.31 -15.61 -14.34
C LEU A 37 -40.47 -14.22 -13.70
N ARG A 38 -41.67 -13.89 -13.22
CA ARG A 38 -41.92 -12.65 -12.46
C ARG A 38 -41.09 -12.57 -11.17
N LYS A 39 -40.91 -13.69 -10.47
CA LYS A 39 -40.07 -13.74 -9.26
C LYS A 39 -38.60 -13.48 -9.59
N LEU A 40 -38.06 -14.12 -10.62
CA LEU A 40 -36.67 -13.91 -11.06
C LEU A 40 -36.44 -12.48 -11.56
N GLU A 41 -37.40 -11.88 -12.29
CA GLU A 41 -37.33 -10.49 -12.69
C GLU A 41 -37.31 -9.53 -11.49
N ALA A 42 -38.11 -9.80 -10.46
CA ALA A 42 -38.12 -9.00 -9.24
C ALA A 42 -36.79 -9.12 -8.48
N GLU A 43 -36.23 -10.33 -8.40
CA GLU A 43 -34.93 -10.57 -7.77
C GLU A 43 -33.77 -9.91 -8.52
N SER A 44 -33.79 -9.96 -9.86
CA SER A 44 -32.82 -9.25 -10.70
C SER A 44 -32.87 -7.74 -10.44
N LYS A 45 -34.07 -7.15 -10.43
CA LYS A 45 -34.24 -5.71 -10.15
C LYS A 45 -33.76 -5.34 -8.75
N ALA A 46 -34.00 -6.20 -7.75
CA ALA A 46 -33.49 -5.99 -6.39
C ALA A 46 -31.96 -6.02 -6.34
N LYS A 47 -31.32 -6.96 -7.04
CA LYS A 47 -29.85 -7.06 -7.14
C LYS A 47 -29.21 -5.88 -7.88
N ASP A 48 -29.88 -5.35 -8.90
CA ASP A 48 -29.45 -4.14 -9.59
C ASP A 48 -29.52 -2.91 -8.68
N ALA A 49 -30.57 -2.80 -7.86
CA ALA A 49 -30.70 -1.76 -6.84
C ALA A 49 -29.62 -1.88 -5.74
N GLU A 50 -29.30 -3.09 -5.28
CA GLU A 50 -28.18 -3.33 -4.35
C GLU A 50 -26.84 -2.92 -4.97
N THR A 51 -26.60 -3.31 -6.22
CA THR A 51 -25.35 -3.00 -6.94
C THR A 51 -25.15 -1.50 -7.13
N THR A 52 -26.21 -0.77 -7.48
CA THR A 52 -26.17 0.68 -7.60
C THR A 52 -25.94 1.37 -6.25
N SER A 53 -26.57 0.87 -5.18
CA SER A 53 -26.31 1.33 -3.80
C SER A 53 -24.86 1.13 -3.40
N PHE A 54 -24.29 -0.08 -3.60
CA PHE A 54 -22.89 -0.36 -3.28
C PHE A 54 -21.93 0.50 -4.10
N LYS A 55 -22.20 0.73 -5.39
CA LYS A 55 -21.40 1.65 -6.23
C LYS A 55 -21.43 3.08 -5.69
N SER A 56 -22.58 3.55 -5.22
CA SER A 56 -22.72 4.87 -4.59
C SER A 56 -21.91 4.97 -3.29
N GLN A 57 -22.04 3.98 -2.40
CA GLN A 57 -21.28 3.91 -1.14
C GLN A 57 -19.77 3.87 -1.37
N LEU A 58 -19.32 3.14 -2.41
CA LEU A 58 -17.92 3.09 -2.79
C LEU A 58 -17.42 4.46 -3.29
N SER A 59 -18.21 5.15 -4.12
CA SER A 59 -17.89 6.49 -4.61
C SER A 59 -17.79 7.51 -3.47
N GLU A 60 -18.70 7.44 -2.51
CA GLU A 60 -18.70 8.29 -1.30
C GLU A 60 -17.52 7.99 -0.38
N SER A 61 -17.20 6.71 -0.19
CA SER A 61 -16.01 6.30 0.58
C SER A 61 -14.73 6.76 -0.10
N LEU A 62 -14.64 6.65 -1.43
CA LEU A 62 -13.49 7.14 -2.21
C LEU A 62 -13.37 8.67 -2.16
N SER A 63 -14.48 9.41 -2.19
CA SER A 63 -14.44 10.87 -2.06
C SER A 63 -14.03 11.29 -0.65
N SER A 64 -14.50 10.59 0.38
CA SER A 64 -14.08 10.77 1.78
C SER A 64 -12.58 10.46 1.97
N VAL A 65 -12.08 9.36 1.40
CA VAL A 65 -10.64 9.04 1.41
C VAL A 65 -9.84 10.14 0.71
N LYS A 66 -10.27 10.60 -0.47
CA LYS A 66 -9.62 11.73 -1.17
C LYS A 66 -9.68 13.02 -0.34
N ALA A 67 -10.77 13.30 0.36
CA ALA A 67 -10.90 14.48 1.23
C ALA A 67 -10.01 14.37 2.48
N MET A 68 -9.89 13.17 3.05
CA MET A 68 -8.94 12.90 4.14
C MET A 68 -7.50 13.01 3.64
N GLU A 69 -7.19 12.48 2.46
CA GLU A 69 -5.89 12.63 1.81
C GLU A 69 -5.56 14.09 1.52
N THR A 70 -6.49 14.91 1.01
CA THR A 70 -6.24 16.33 0.77
C THR A 70 -6.05 17.09 2.08
N ARG A 71 -6.80 16.78 3.15
CA ARG A 71 -6.59 17.33 4.50
C ARG A 71 -5.25 16.90 5.10
N LEU A 72 -4.85 15.65 4.91
CA LEU A 72 -3.55 15.12 5.33
C LEU A 72 -2.40 15.73 4.52
N ASN A 73 -2.62 16.00 3.23
CA ASN A 73 -1.64 16.62 2.33
C ASN A 73 -1.51 18.13 2.60
N SER A 74 -2.60 18.81 2.97
CA SER A 74 -2.55 20.20 3.43
C SER A 74 -1.94 20.32 4.84
N SER A 75 -2.21 19.36 5.75
CA SER A 75 -1.44 19.16 6.99
C SER A 75 0.00 18.66 6.76
N GLY A 76 0.35 18.31 5.51
CA GLY A 76 1.69 17.94 5.09
C GLY A 76 2.61 19.13 4.87
N SER A 77 2.11 20.37 4.88
CA SER A 77 3.07 21.47 5.05
C SER A 77 3.76 21.26 6.40
N LEU A 78 5.10 21.16 6.40
CA LEU A 78 5.92 21.11 7.61
C LEU A 78 5.78 22.43 8.42
N SER A 79 4.68 23.17 8.29
CA SER A 79 4.32 24.44 8.95
C SER A 79 4.57 24.42 10.44
N ILE A 80 4.46 23.27 11.10
CA ILE A 80 4.76 23.12 12.54
C ILE A 80 6.25 23.33 12.84
N LEU A 81 7.13 23.07 11.87
CA LEU A 81 8.55 23.39 11.95
C LEU A 81 8.85 24.84 11.50
N HIS A 82 7.85 25.69 11.24
CA HIS A 82 8.10 27.07 10.80
C HIS A 82 8.62 27.90 11.98
N GLY A 83 9.82 28.47 11.85
CA GLY A 83 10.44 29.28 12.91
C GLY A 83 10.94 28.48 14.11
N VAL A 84 11.06 27.15 13.99
CA VAL A 84 11.66 26.32 15.04
C VAL A 84 13.18 26.47 14.96
N GLU A 85 13.81 26.93 16.03
CA GLU A 85 15.27 26.92 16.10
C GLU A 85 15.81 25.50 16.26
N ILE A 86 17.04 25.25 15.79
CA ILE A 86 17.69 23.94 15.94
C ILE A 86 17.78 23.46 17.40
N ARG A 87 17.77 24.39 18.37
CA ARG A 87 17.79 24.08 19.82
C ARG A 87 16.46 23.51 20.31
N ASP A 88 15.37 23.82 19.61
CA ASP A 88 14.00 23.46 19.99
C ASP A 88 13.51 22.23 19.21
N LEU A 89 14.41 21.49 18.58
CA LEU A 89 14.09 20.23 17.91
C LEU A 89 13.66 19.16 18.92
N THR A 90 12.41 18.72 18.82
CA THR A 90 11.80 17.72 19.69
C THR A 90 11.60 16.38 19.00
N PHE A 91 11.28 15.35 19.77
CA PHE A 91 10.86 14.05 19.24
C PHE A 91 9.69 14.18 18.25
N SER A 92 8.69 15.02 18.55
CA SER A 92 7.51 15.25 17.70
C SER A 92 7.87 15.81 16.31
N HIS A 93 8.86 16.71 16.27
CA HIS A 93 9.37 17.28 15.01
C HIS A 93 9.92 16.18 14.09
N PHE A 94 10.68 15.24 14.65
CA PHE A 94 11.21 14.12 13.88
C PHE A 94 10.11 13.13 13.47
N THR A 95 9.24 12.72 14.40
CA THR A 95 8.18 11.73 14.09
C THR A 95 7.19 12.25 13.06
N GLN A 96 6.87 13.54 13.06
CA GLN A 96 6.03 14.13 12.03
C GLN A 96 6.70 14.13 10.65
N ALA A 97 7.98 14.50 10.57
CA ALA A 97 8.74 14.42 9.32
C ALA A 97 8.84 12.98 8.82
N LEU A 98 9.05 12.02 9.74
CA LEU A 98 9.09 10.60 9.44
C LEU A 98 7.75 10.09 8.91
N HIS A 99 6.64 10.38 9.59
CA HIS A 99 5.30 9.98 9.16
C HIS A 99 4.99 10.51 7.76
N TYR A 100 5.38 11.74 7.45
CA TYR A 100 5.20 12.26 6.11
C TYR A 100 6.09 11.52 5.08
N ALA A 101 7.37 11.30 5.38
CA ALA A 101 8.24 10.53 4.49
C ALA A 101 7.68 9.13 4.21
N LEU A 102 7.24 8.40 5.24
CA LEU A 102 6.63 7.07 5.10
C LEU A 102 5.31 7.11 4.32
N ARG A 103 4.50 8.16 4.49
CA ARG A 103 3.27 8.35 3.68
C ARG A 103 3.59 8.52 2.19
N CYS A 104 4.61 9.31 1.87
CA CYS A 104 5.05 9.47 0.47
C CYS A 104 5.62 8.17 -0.08
N VAL A 105 6.36 7.40 0.73
CA VAL A 105 6.82 6.06 0.34
C VAL A 105 5.65 5.13 0.02
N ARG A 106 4.64 5.08 0.89
CA ARG A 106 3.43 4.27 0.65
C ARG A 106 2.68 4.71 -0.60
N SER A 107 2.54 6.01 -0.83
CA SER A 107 1.93 6.57 -2.04
C SER A 107 2.68 6.11 -3.30
N PHE A 108 4.02 6.22 -3.29
CA PHE A 108 4.83 5.76 -4.40
C PHE A 108 4.79 4.23 -4.57
N ALA A 109 4.78 3.45 -3.48
CA ALA A 109 4.66 2.00 -3.55
C ALA A 109 3.36 1.55 -4.24
N LYS A 110 2.25 2.27 -4.02
CA LYS A 110 0.98 2.02 -4.73
C LYS A 110 1.10 2.33 -6.23
N VAL A 111 1.72 3.45 -6.59
CA VAL A 111 1.98 3.80 -8.00
C VAL A 111 2.86 2.73 -8.64
N LEU A 112 3.95 2.31 -7.99
CA LEU A 112 4.84 1.26 -8.49
C LEU A 112 4.11 -0.07 -8.68
N ALA A 113 3.30 -0.50 -7.71
CA ALA A 113 2.52 -1.73 -7.82
C ALA A 113 1.53 -1.68 -9.01
N ARG A 114 0.86 -0.53 -9.20
CA ARG A 114 -0.02 -0.30 -10.35
C ARG A 114 0.72 -0.42 -11.67
N GLU A 115 1.89 0.21 -11.80
CA GLU A 115 2.68 0.13 -13.04
C GLU A 115 3.15 -1.31 -13.31
N ILE A 116 3.56 -2.06 -12.28
CA ILE A 116 3.94 -3.48 -12.39
C ILE A 116 2.76 -4.31 -12.94
N GLU A 117 1.55 -4.11 -12.40
CA GLU A 117 0.35 -4.81 -12.87
C GLU A 117 -0.03 -4.42 -14.31
N LEU A 118 0.08 -3.14 -14.67
CA LEU A 118 -0.16 -2.66 -16.04
C LEU A 118 0.85 -3.21 -17.05
N ALA A 119 2.07 -3.48 -16.61
CA ALA A 119 3.12 -4.12 -17.43
C ALA A 119 2.98 -5.65 -17.50
N GLU A 120 1.88 -6.22 -17.01
CA GLU A 120 1.60 -7.66 -16.96
C GLU A 120 2.65 -8.47 -16.17
N TRP A 121 3.35 -7.83 -15.23
CA TRP A 121 4.27 -8.53 -14.34
C TRP A 121 3.50 -9.25 -13.24
N ASP A 122 3.92 -10.48 -12.94
CA ASP A 122 3.37 -11.23 -11.82
C ASP A 122 3.85 -10.61 -10.49
N LEU A 123 2.94 -9.89 -9.83
CA LEU A 123 3.18 -9.27 -8.55
C LEU A 123 3.52 -10.30 -7.46
N ASP A 124 2.98 -11.53 -7.52
CA ASP A 124 3.36 -12.59 -6.57
C ASP A 124 4.81 -13.03 -6.75
N LEU A 125 5.30 -13.11 -7.99
CA LEU A 125 6.71 -13.38 -8.26
C LEU A 125 7.60 -12.23 -7.77
N ALA A 126 7.18 -10.98 -7.99
CA ALA A 126 7.89 -9.81 -7.47
C ALA A 126 7.95 -9.82 -5.94
N VAL A 127 6.84 -10.12 -5.25
CA VAL A 127 6.79 -10.26 -3.79
C VAL A 127 7.68 -11.40 -3.31
N LYS A 128 7.66 -12.57 -3.95
CA LYS A 128 8.55 -13.70 -3.62
C LYS A 128 10.03 -13.35 -3.80
N SER A 129 10.37 -12.47 -4.75
CA SER A 129 11.74 -11.99 -4.90
C SER A 129 12.20 -11.10 -3.73
N ILE A 130 11.27 -10.35 -3.12
CA ILE A 130 11.54 -9.46 -2.00
C ILE A 130 11.56 -10.22 -0.68
N ALA A 131 10.59 -11.12 -0.46
CA ALA A 131 10.40 -11.89 0.76
C ALA A 131 10.17 -13.39 0.43
N PRO A 132 11.23 -14.13 0.05
CA PRO A 132 11.10 -15.50 -0.48
C PRO A 132 10.59 -16.54 0.52
N ARG A 133 10.60 -16.21 1.81
CA ARG A 133 10.28 -17.15 2.90
C ARG A 133 8.96 -16.84 3.60
N VAL A 134 8.19 -15.88 3.09
CA VAL A 134 6.98 -15.38 3.76
C VAL A 134 5.75 -15.69 2.90
N ALA A 135 4.83 -16.47 3.46
CA ALA A 135 3.50 -16.65 2.88
C ALA A 135 2.62 -15.49 3.34
N LEU A 136 2.18 -14.65 2.40
CA LEU A 136 1.24 -13.57 2.71
C LEU A 136 -0.14 -14.15 3.05
N GLN A 137 -0.73 -13.65 4.13
CA GLN A 137 -2.05 -14.10 4.59
C GLN A 137 -3.19 -13.66 3.68
N LYS A 138 -3.12 -12.43 3.15
CA LYS A 138 -4.13 -11.85 2.25
C LYS A 138 -3.42 -11.34 0.99
N GLN A 139 -4.08 -11.41 -0.18
CA GLN A 139 -3.55 -10.84 -1.42
C GLN A 139 -3.35 -9.32 -1.31
N SER A 140 -4.20 -8.63 -0.52
CA SER A 140 -4.06 -7.20 -0.22
C SER A 140 -2.74 -6.86 0.49
N HIS A 141 -2.07 -7.83 1.12
CA HIS A 141 -0.81 -7.61 1.84
C HIS A 141 0.41 -7.50 0.91
N ARG A 142 0.26 -7.76 -0.40
CA ARG A 142 1.35 -7.62 -1.39
C ARG A 142 1.97 -6.22 -1.37
N ILE A 143 1.16 -5.20 -1.12
CA ILE A 143 1.61 -3.81 -1.03
C ILE A 143 2.69 -3.60 0.04
N TYR A 144 2.65 -4.33 1.16
CA TYR A 144 3.65 -4.19 2.22
C TYR A 144 5.03 -4.67 1.80
N ALA A 145 5.11 -5.69 0.93
CA ALA A 145 6.37 -6.15 0.38
C ALA A 145 6.94 -5.12 -0.62
N VAL A 146 6.10 -4.51 -1.45
CA VAL A 146 6.50 -3.40 -2.32
C VAL A 146 6.98 -2.20 -1.49
N GLU A 147 6.24 -1.82 -0.44
CA GLU A 147 6.63 -0.76 0.50
C GLU A 147 7.96 -1.09 1.20
N SER A 148 8.17 -2.34 1.62
CA SER A 148 9.44 -2.83 2.17
C SER A 148 10.61 -2.64 1.21
N PHE A 149 10.44 -3.02 -0.06
CA PHE A 149 11.45 -2.83 -1.10
C PHE A 149 11.80 -1.35 -1.27
N VAL A 150 10.79 -0.48 -1.39
CA VAL A 150 11.00 0.96 -1.56
C VAL A 150 11.68 1.56 -0.33
N ASN A 151 11.21 1.25 0.88
CA ASN A 151 11.82 1.73 2.13
C ASN A 151 13.28 1.27 2.25
N ARG A 152 13.58 0.01 1.92
CA ARG A 152 14.96 -0.50 1.92
C ARG A 152 15.87 0.33 1.02
N VAL A 153 15.43 0.65 -0.20
CA VAL A 153 16.22 1.47 -1.13
C VAL A 153 16.33 2.93 -0.65
N MET A 154 15.21 3.52 -0.21
CA MET A 154 15.17 4.92 0.21
C MET A 154 16.01 5.20 1.46
N PHE A 155 15.92 4.33 2.46
CA PHE A 155 16.63 4.45 3.73
C PHE A 155 18.02 3.79 3.73
N ALA A 156 18.44 3.16 2.62
CA ALA A 156 19.81 2.66 2.48
C ALA A 156 20.82 3.80 2.70
N GLY A 157 21.74 3.59 3.63
CA GLY A 157 22.77 4.57 3.99
C GLY A 157 22.34 5.64 5.00
N PHE A 158 21.13 5.58 5.58
CA PHE A 158 20.66 6.56 6.58
C PHE A 158 21.64 6.72 7.76
N ASN A 159 22.16 5.60 8.27
CA ASN A 159 23.16 5.60 9.34
C ASN A 159 24.60 5.88 8.87
N GLY A 160 24.83 6.01 7.57
CA GLY A 160 26.17 6.14 6.97
C GLY A 160 26.92 7.40 7.41
N GLY A 161 26.19 8.45 7.80
CA GLY A 161 26.78 9.66 8.38
C GLY A 161 26.99 9.62 9.90
N SER A 162 26.59 8.54 10.58
CA SER A 162 26.40 8.51 12.04
C SER A 162 27.50 7.78 12.82
N ARG A 163 28.24 6.85 12.20
CA ARG A 163 29.10 5.93 12.96
C ARG A 163 30.52 6.44 13.27
N ALA A 164 30.92 7.64 12.83
CA ALA A 164 32.34 8.04 12.91
C ALA A 164 32.64 9.53 13.23
N ARG A 165 31.67 10.43 13.28
CA ARG A 165 31.94 11.85 13.56
C ARG A 165 30.91 12.43 14.51
N GLU A 166 31.37 12.90 15.66
CA GLU A 166 30.62 13.87 16.44
C GLU A 166 30.42 15.11 15.58
N HIS A 167 29.19 15.36 15.13
CA HIS A 167 28.91 16.50 14.28
C HIS A 167 29.02 17.78 15.10
N SER A 168 29.95 18.65 14.70
CA SER A 168 30.10 19.97 15.30
C SER A 168 28.77 20.74 15.24
N TRP A 169 28.56 21.67 16.18
CA TRP A 169 27.40 22.58 16.14
C TRP A 169 27.24 23.27 14.78
N LYS A 170 28.37 23.65 14.16
CA LYS A 170 28.40 24.27 12.83
C LYS A 170 27.81 23.33 11.77
N THR A 171 28.26 22.08 11.73
CA THR A 171 27.76 21.08 10.77
C THR A 171 26.27 20.82 10.96
N ARG A 172 25.80 20.71 12.20
CA ARG A 172 24.37 20.51 12.49
C ARG A 172 23.52 21.69 12.01
N ARG A 173 23.99 22.92 12.25
CA ARG A 173 23.35 24.14 11.78
C ARG A 173 23.27 24.20 10.26
N GLU A 174 24.36 23.89 9.56
CA GLU A 174 24.39 23.85 8.09
C GLU A 174 23.35 22.87 7.53
N ARG A 175 23.20 21.68 8.14
CA ARG A 175 22.19 20.69 7.75
C ARG A 175 20.76 21.16 8.01
N PHE A 176 20.54 21.88 9.12
CA PHE A 176 19.23 22.45 9.42
C PHE A 176 18.87 23.58 8.46
N GLU A 177 19.81 24.46 8.11
CA GLU A 177 19.61 25.51 7.11
C GLU A 177 19.30 24.94 5.72
N GLU A 178 19.97 23.85 5.33
CA GLU A 178 19.67 23.13 4.09
C GLU A 178 18.24 22.55 4.12
N PHE A 179 17.85 21.97 5.26
CA PHE A 179 16.50 21.46 5.49
C PHE A 179 15.44 22.57 5.33
N GLU A 180 15.64 23.73 5.94
CA GLU A 180 14.72 24.87 5.83
C GLU A 180 14.58 25.39 4.40
N LYS A 181 15.72 25.52 3.69
CA LYS A 181 15.74 25.96 2.28
C LYS A 181 14.97 24.99 1.38
N LEU A 182 15.19 23.69 1.54
CA LEU A 182 14.62 22.70 0.64
C LEU A 182 13.15 22.37 0.97
N ARG A 183 12.75 22.43 2.25
CA ARG A 183 11.40 22.11 2.72
C ARG A 183 10.30 22.78 1.89
N SER A 184 10.44 24.09 1.69
CA SER A 184 9.43 24.94 1.03
C SER A 184 9.63 25.03 -0.50
N SER A 185 10.73 24.50 -1.02
CA SER A 185 11.04 24.54 -2.44
C SER A 185 10.30 23.47 -3.24
N ASN A 186 9.96 23.73 -4.50
CA ASN A 186 9.54 22.67 -5.42
C ASN A 186 10.78 21.84 -5.83
N PRO A 187 10.76 20.49 -5.73
CA PRO A 187 11.92 19.68 -6.07
C PRO A 187 12.39 19.87 -7.52
N LYS A 188 11.45 20.08 -8.46
CA LYS A 188 11.79 20.35 -9.87
C LYS A 188 12.52 21.68 -10.03
N LEU A 189 12.02 22.74 -9.40
CA LEU A 189 12.67 24.06 -9.46
C LEU A 189 14.03 24.07 -8.76
N HIS A 190 14.15 23.40 -7.61
CA HIS A 190 15.40 23.35 -6.87
C HIS A 190 16.52 22.65 -7.65
N LEU A 191 16.21 21.54 -8.30
CA LEU A 191 17.16 20.78 -9.12
C LEU A 191 17.50 21.47 -10.43
N ALA A 192 16.56 22.19 -11.03
CA ALA A 192 16.84 23.02 -12.20
C ALA A 192 17.85 24.14 -11.89
N GLN A 193 17.77 24.72 -10.68
CA GLN A 193 18.71 25.73 -10.21
C GLN A 193 20.04 25.12 -9.73
N ASN A 194 20.02 23.91 -9.17
CA ASN A 194 21.18 23.28 -8.53
C ASN A 194 21.33 21.79 -8.95
N PRO A 195 21.65 21.50 -10.22
CA PRO A 195 21.71 20.11 -10.72
C PRO A 195 22.82 19.27 -10.08
N GLY A 196 23.89 19.91 -9.59
CA GLY A 196 25.02 19.29 -8.89
C GLY A 196 24.88 19.21 -7.37
N SER A 197 23.71 19.54 -6.79
CA SER A 197 23.48 19.49 -5.34
C SER A 197 23.60 18.06 -4.77
N GLU A 198 23.88 17.95 -3.45
CA GLU A 198 23.83 16.68 -2.73
C GLU A 198 22.46 16.01 -2.87
N PHE A 199 21.38 16.80 -2.83
CA PHE A 199 20.02 16.33 -3.10
C PHE A 199 19.87 15.75 -4.52
N GLY A 200 20.42 16.40 -5.54
CA GLY A 200 20.39 15.89 -6.91
C GLY A 200 21.16 14.58 -7.05
N ALA A 201 22.33 14.46 -6.43
CA ALA A 201 23.09 13.22 -6.40
C ALA A 201 22.35 12.10 -5.66
N PHE A 202 21.71 12.42 -4.54
CA PHE A 202 20.87 11.50 -3.78
C PHE A 202 19.70 11.01 -4.63
N LEU A 203 18.96 11.91 -5.29
CA LEU A 203 17.82 11.55 -6.14
C LEU A 203 18.23 10.62 -7.28
N ARG A 204 19.29 10.94 -8.01
CA ARG A 204 19.80 10.09 -9.10
C ARG A 204 20.19 8.71 -8.60
N SER A 205 20.92 8.65 -7.48
CA SER A 205 21.32 7.40 -6.85
C SER A 205 20.11 6.56 -6.44
N LYS A 206 19.08 7.16 -5.82
CA LYS A 206 17.86 6.44 -5.42
C LYS A 206 17.06 5.95 -6.62
N TYR A 207 16.97 6.71 -7.70
CA TYR A 207 16.24 6.28 -8.90
C TYR A 207 16.89 5.04 -9.52
N VAL A 208 18.21 5.08 -9.75
CA VAL A 208 18.96 3.99 -10.39
C VAL A 208 18.89 2.69 -9.58
N ASN A 209 18.87 2.79 -8.25
CA ASN A 209 18.77 1.63 -7.34
C ASN A 209 17.35 1.09 -7.19
N LEU A 210 16.33 1.95 -7.37
CA LEU A 210 14.93 1.56 -7.20
C LEU A 210 14.35 0.95 -8.48
N VAL A 211 14.61 1.56 -9.63
CA VAL A 211 14.01 1.17 -10.92
C VAL A 211 15.09 0.53 -11.77
N HIS A 212 15.12 -0.81 -11.82
CA HIS A 212 16.07 -1.56 -12.65
C HIS A 212 15.86 -1.24 -14.15
N PRO A 213 16.89 -1.22 -15.02
CA PRO A 213 16.70 -0.95 -16.45
C PRO A 213 15.67 -1.87 -17.13
N GLU A 214 15.61 -3.14 -16.75
CA GLU A 214 14.61 -4.07 -17.29
C GLU A 214 13.19 -3.76 -16.80
N MET A 215 13.07 -3.35 -15.53
CA MET A 215 11.81 -2.86 -14.99
C MET A 215 11.37 -1.61 -15.76
N GLU A 216 12.24 -0.63 -15.92
CA GLU A 216 11.92 0.61 -16.64
C GLU A 216 11.47 0.37 -18.08
N ARG A 217 12.17 -0.50 -18.82
CA ARG A 217 11.76 -0.90 -20.18
C ARG A 217 10.38 -1.55 -20.18
N SER A 218 10.08 -2.39 -19.20
CA SER A 218 8.78 -3.04 -19.14
C SER A 218 7.66 -2.11 -18.73
N LEU A 219 7.91 -1.21 -17.77
CA LEU A 219 6.92 -0.26 -17.26
C LEU A 219 6.60 0.85 -18.27
N PHE A 220 7.62 1.35 -18.99
CA PHE A 220 7.48 2.54 -19.84
C PHE A 220 7.78 2.29 -21.32
N GLY A 221 8.20 1.08 -21.70
CA GLY A 221 8.58 0.74 -23.08
C GLY A 221 9.94 1.29 -23.53
N ASN A 222 10.64 2.05 -22.70
CA ASN A 222 11.90 2.73 -23.05
C ASN A 222 12.77 3.02 -21.80
N LEU A 223 13.95 3.63 -22.00
CA LEU A 223 14.88 4.05 -20.93
C LEU A 223 15.03 5.58 -20.85
N HIS A 224 14.04 6.33 -21.35
CA HIS A 224 14.15 7.79 -21.42
C HIS A 224 14.18 8.44 -20.04
N GLN A 225 13.45 7.89 -19.05
CA GLN A 225 13.42 8.45 -17.71
C GLN A 225 14.80 8.37 -17.05
N ARG A 226 15.46 7.21 -17.07
CA ARG A 226 16.82 7.03 -16.57
C ARG A 226 17.83 7.90 -17.30
N SER A 227 17.73 8.02 -18.63
CA SER A 227 18.61 8.90 -19.38
C SER A 227 18.45 10.35 -18.94
N ALA A 228 17.21 10.83 -18.79
CA ALA A 228 16.91 12.17 -18.30
C ALA A 228 17.41 12.39 -16.87
N VAL A 229 17.13 11.45 -15.96
CA VAL A 229 17.60 11.53 -14.56
C VAL A 229 19.13 11.55 -14.49
N SER A 230 19.80 10.75 -15.32
CA SER A 230 21.27 10.71 -15.38
C SER A 230 21.86 12.02 -15.90
N SER A 231 21.19 12.70 -16.84
CA SER A 231 21.59 14.02 -17.34
C SER A 231 21.17 15.18 -16.41
N GLY A 232 20.50 14.89 -15.28
CA GLY A 232 20.02 15.89 -14.34
C GLY A 232 18.68 16.53 -14.74
N GLN A 233 18.06 16.06 -15.82
CA GLN A 233 16.70 16.42 -16.20
C GLN A 233 15.67 15.62 -15.38
N LEU A 234 14.48 16.19 -15.23
CA LEU A 234 13.40 15.59 -14.46
C LEU A 234 12.27 15.21 -15.41
N PRO A 235 11.99 13.90 -15.57
CA PRO A 235 10.87 13.45 -16.38
C PRO A 235 9.56 14.08 -15.92
N ASP A 236 8.75 14.53 -16.87
CA ASP A 236 7.42 15.03 -16.59
C ASP A 236 6.38 13.91 -16.68
N THR A 237 6.47 12.98 -15.74
CA THR A 237 5.53 11.86 -15.61
C THR A 237 4.91 11.83 -14.21
N GLU A 238 3.72 11.24 -14.08
CA GLU A 238 3.07 11.02 -12.77
C GLU A 238 4.00 10.19 -11.87
N PHE A 239 4.52 9.08 -12.40
CA PHE A 239 5.46 8.19 -11.71
C PHE A 239 6.66 8.96 -11.13
N PHE A 240 7.32 9.77 -11.97
CA PHE A 240 8.50 10.51 -11.55
C PHE A 240 8.16 11.65 -10.59
N THR A 241 6.99 12.27 -10.74
CA THR A 241 6.54 13.34 -9.83
C THR A 241 6.31 12.80 -8.42
N VAL A 242 5.63 11.66 -8.29
CA VAL A 242 5.42 10.99 -6.99
C VAL A 242 6.75 10.48 -6.42
N PHE A 243 7.63 9.93 -7.27
CA PHE A 243 8.99 9.52 -6.89
C PHE A 243 9.81 10.70 -6.33
N ALA A 244 9.87 11.82 -7.05
CA ALA A 244 10.68 12.97 -6.66
C ALA A 244 10.20 13.58 -5.34
N GLU A 245 8.88 13.61 -5.11
CA GLU A 245 8.30 14.05 -3.85
C GLU A 245 8.70 13.11 -2.69
N MET A 246 8.58 11.80 -2.87
CA MET A 246 9.04 10.80 -1.89
C MET A 246 10.53 10.98 -1.55
N VAL A 247 11.40 11.05 -2.55
CA VAL A 247 12.84 11.21 -2.37
C VAL A 247 13.14 12.51 -1.62
N LYS A 248 12.49 13.61 -1.97
CA LYS A 248 12.62 14.90 -1.25
C LYS A 248 12.28 14.74 0.22
N ARG A 249 11.17 14.07 0.57
CA ARG A 249 10.77 13.89 1.97
C ARG A 249 11.75 13.03 2.76
N VAL A 250 12.29 11.97 2.15
CA VAL A 250 13.33 11.14 2.77
C VAL A 250 14.63 11.91 2.94
N TRP A 251 15.03 12.73 1.96
CA TRP A 251 16.21 13.59 2.07
C TRP A 251 16.07 14.63 3.18
N LEU A 252 14.92 15.31 3.27
CA LEU A 252 14.61 16.24 4.35
C LEU A 252 14.68 15.55 5.72
N LEU A 253 14.15 14.34 5.84
CA LEU A 253 14.25 13.54 7.07
C LEU A 253 15.71 13.24 7.43
N ASN A 254 16.56 12.94 6.43
CA ASN A 254 17.99 12.72 6.63
C ASN A 254 18.71 13.99 7.13
N LEU A 255 18.47 15.14 6.50
CA LEU A 255 19.01 16.43 6.95
C LEU A 255 18.56 16.77 8.38
N LEU A 256 17.28 16.54 8.67
CA LEU A 256 16.73 16.74 10.01
C LEU A 256 17.42 15.81 11.01
N SER A 257 17.58 14.52 10.69
CA SER A 257 18.26 13.54 11.55
C SER A 257 19.69 13.97 11.92
N MET A 258 20.42 14.57 10.97
CA MET A 258 21.79 15.07 11.15
C MET A 258 21.85 16.37 11.96
N SER A 259 20.72 17.06 12.14
CA SER A 259 20.63 18.28 12.93
C SER A 259 20.45 18.00 14.43
N PHE A 260 19.97 16.81 14.80
CA PHE A 260 19.75 16.38 16.19
C PHE A 260 21.07 16.07 16.92
N HIS A 261 21.06 16.19 18.25
CA HIS A 261 22.15 15.74 19.12
C HIS A 261 21.61 15.17 20.44
N PRO A 262 21.78 13.87 20.73
CA PRO A 262 22.47 12.87 19.92
C PRO A 262 21.81 12.65 18.55
N GLN A 263 22.62 12.23 17.57
CA GLN A 263 22.13 12.01 16.20
C GLN A 263 21.11 10.86 16.18
N VAL A 264 20.06 11.02 15.38
CA VAL A 264 19.07 9.97 15.17
C VAL A 264 19.68 8.81 14.39
N SER A 265 19.40 7.57 14.82
CA SER A 265 19.81 6.36 14.13
C SER A 265 18.62 5.51 13.72
N ALA A 266 18.65 4.95 12.52
CA ALA A 266 17.65 4.01 12.02
C ALA A 266 18.03 2.57 12.39
N PHE A 267 17.03 1.70 12.58
CA PHE A 267 17.23 0.26 12.74
C PHE A 267 16.15 -0.52 11.99
N GLN A 268 16.48 -1.75 11.63
CA GLN A 268 15.60 -2.70 10.93
C GLN A 268 15.89 -4.11 11.45
N PHE A 269 14.94 -5.02 11.30
CA PHE A 269 15.09 -6.40 11.76
C PHE A 269 15.12 -7.39 10.60
N ALA A 270 15.93 -8.43 10.75
CA ALA A 270 16.02 -9.47 9.74
C ALA A 270 14.78 -10.39 9.78
N PRO A 271 14.39 -10.98 8.65
CA PRO A 271 13.44 -12.08 8.62
C PRO A 271 13.80 -13.20 9.60
N GLY A 272 12.83 -13.67 10.36
CA GLY A 272 12.97 -14.72 11.38
C GLY A 272 13.28 -14.22 12.80
N CYS A 273 13.50 -12.92 13.00
CA CYS A 273 13.64 -12.35 14.35
C CYS A 273 12.33 -12.51 15.14
N ARG A 274 12.42 -12.71 16.46
CA ARG A 274 11.25 -12.74 17.35
C ARG A 274 10.58 -11.37 17.40
N PHE A 275 9.26 -11.34 17.34
CA PHE A 275 8.50 -10.09 17.51
C PHE A 275 8.69 -9.50 18.91
N SER A 276 8.83 -8.18 18.98
CA SER A 276 8.98 -7.43 20.23
C SER A 276 8.19 -6.14 20.13
N GLU A 277 7.06 -6.06 20.83
CA GLU A 277 6.18 -4.89 20.87
C GLU A 277 6.92 -3.59 21.26
N VAL A 278 8.00 -3.66 22.06
CA VAL A 278 8.78 -2.48 22.42
C VAL A 278 9.47 -1.81 21.21
N TYR A 279 9.88 -2.59 20.21
CA TYR A 279 10.67 -2.11 19.07
C TYR A 279 9.96 -2.23 17.73
N MET A 280 8.82 -2.92 17.69
CA MET A 280 8.14 -3.32 16.47
C MET A 280 6.64 -3.11 16.58
N GLU A 281 6.05 -2.68 15.48
CA GLU A 281 4.60 -2.54 15.31
C GLU A 281 4.19 -3.39 14.10
N SER A 282 3.16 -4.23 14.28
CA SER A 282 2.65 -5.11 13.22
C SER A 282 1.77 -4.34 12.25
N VAL A 283 1.99 -4.51 10.94
CA VAL A 283 1.08 -3.98 9.92
C VAL A 283 -0.10 -4.91 9.61
N SER A 284 -0.02 -6.18 10.06
CA SER A 284 -1.10 -7.18 9.96
C SER A 284 -1.98 -7.15 11.21
N GLU A 285 -3.27 -7.43 11.04
CA GLU A 285 -4.29 -7.43 12.11
C GLU A 285 -3.86 -8.23 13.35
N GLU A 286 -4.19 -7.71 14.53
CA GLU A 286 -3.71 -8.16 15.86
C GLU A 286 -4.17 -9.58 16.25
N GLU A 287 -5.11 -10.18 15.51
CA GLU A 287 -5.75 -11.46 15.86
C GLU A 287 -4.80 -12.68 15.90
N PHE A 288 -3.52 -12.53 15.55
CA PHE A 288 -2.56 -13.64 15.40
C PHE A 288 -1.20 -13.43 16.08
N VAL A 289 -1.07 -12.46 16.99
CA VAL A 289 0.16 -12.30 17.78
C VAL A 289 0.21 -13.39 18.85
N THR A 290 0.91 -14.48 18.56
CA THR A 290 1.25 -15.52 19.53
C THR A 290 2.68 -15.31 20.04
N ALA A 291 3.04 -15.95 21.16
CA ALA A 291 4.39 -15.84 21.73
C ALA A 291 5.51 -16.30 20.76
N GLU A 292 5.17 -17.04 19.70
CA GLU A 292 6.09 -17.61 18.72
C GLU A 292 6.12 -16.85 17.38
N THR A 293 5.41 -15.73 17.26
CA THR A 293 5.36 -14.99 16.00
C THR A 293 6.72 -14.35 15.67
N CYS A 294 7.16 -14.51 14.42
CA CYS A 294 8.42 -13.96 13.92
C CYS A 294 8.18 -12.85 12.90
N VAL A 295 9.19 -11.99 12.74
CA VAL A 295 9.24 -11.00 11.67
C VAL A 295 9.40 -11.73 10.34
N GLY A 296 8.44 -11.59 9.44
CA GLY A 296 8.58 -12.03 8.06
C GLY A 296 9.50 -11.10 7.29
N PHE A 297 9.23 -9.80 7.33
CA PHE A 297 10.10 -8.75 6.80
C PHE A 297 9.77 -7.38 7.44
N THR A 298 10.75 -6.48 7.44
CA THR A 298 10.54 -5.08 7.84
C THR A 298 9.89 -4.30 6.70
N VAL A 299 8.74 -3.68 6.97
CA VAL A 299 8.02 -2.80 6.04
C VAL A 299 8.64 -1.41 6.04
N ALA A 300 8.91 -0.84 7.22
CA ALA A 300 9.54 0.47 7.38
C ALA A 300 10.54 0.47 8.55
N PRO A 301 11.66 1.21 8.49
CA PRO A 301 12.62 1.29 9.57
C PRO A 301 12.04 1.88 10.86
N GLY A 302 12.58 1.45 12.00
CA GLY A 302 12.46 2.12 13.28
C GLY A 302 13.61 3.11 13.51
N PHE A 303 13.49 3.97 14.52
CA PHE A 303 14.48 5.01 14.82
C PHE A 303 14.72 5.19 16.32
N HIS A 304 15.96 5.49 16.71
CA HIS A 304 16.29 5.99 18.04
C HIS A 304 16.42 7.51 17.99
N VAL A 305 15.59 8.22 18.75
CA VAL A 305 15.50 9.68 18.78
C VAL A 305 15.52 10.12 20.25
N TYR A 306 16.56 10.82 20.69
CA TYR A 306 16.72 11.26 22.09
C TYR A 306 16.55 10.15 23.15
N GLY A 307 16.96 8.91 22.84
CA GLY A 307 16.78 7.77 23.74
C GLY A 307 15.38 7.14 23.70
N THR A 308 14.44 7.74 22.97
CA THR A 308 13.12 7.16 22.69
C THR A 308 13.16 6.34 21.41
N VAL A 309 12.42 5.25 21.39
CA VAL A 309 12.27 4.37 20.23
C VAL A 309 11.03 4.74 19.44
N VAL A 310 11.21 4.97 18.13
CA VAL A 310 10.14 4.87 17.14
C VAL A 310 10.17 3.45 16.59
N GLN A 311 9.08 2.71 16.73
CA GLN A 311 9.00 1.30 16.34
C GLN A 311 9.21 1.10 14.84
N CYS A 312 9.74 -0.06 14.51
CA CYS A 312 9.85 -0.55 13.15
C CYS A 312 8.52 -1.17 12.72
N LEU A 313 7.99 -0.78 11.55
CA LEU A 313 6.81 -1.45 11.00
C LEU A 313 7.23 -2.80 10.41
N VAL A 314 6.62 -3.88 10.88
CA VAL A 314 6.97 -5.25 10.48
C VAL A 314 5.75 -6.02 9.99
N TYR A 315 5.97 -6.89 9.01
CA TYR A 315 4.99 -7.90 8.64
C TYR A 315 5.31 -9.18 9.39
N LEU A 316 4.31 -9.77 10.04
CA LEU A 316 4.48 -10.96 10.86
C LEU A 316 4.27 -12.24 10.03
N SER A 317 5.03 -13.27 10.36
CA SER A 317 4.88 -14.60 9.77
C SER A 317 4.98 -15.68 10.84
N ALA A 318 4.44 -16.85 10.53
CA ALA A 318 4.66 -18.05 11.33
C ALA A 318 6.18 -18.31 11.50
N PRO A 319 6.59 -18.90 12.63
CA PRO A 319 7.99 -19.22 12.87
C PRO A 319 8.53 -20.14 11.76
N PRO A 320 9.80 -19.98 11.37
CA PRO A 320 10.41 -20.85 10.38
C PRO A 320 10.40 -22.30 10.90
N VAL A 321 9.70 -23.19 10.20
CA VAL A 321 9.70 -24.63 10.53
C VAL A 321 11.12 -25.15 10.40
N ASN A 322 11.75 -25.45 11.53
CA ASN A 322 13.10 -26.01 11.58
C ASN A 322 13.07 -27.42 10.97
N ARG A 323 13.38 -27.55 9.67
CA ARG A 323 13.60 -28.84 9.00
C ARG A 323 14.92 -29.49 9.43
N ARG A 324 15.15 -29.66 10.73
CA ARG A 324 16.33 -30.35 11.29
C ARG A 324 16.01 -31.50 12.25
N SER A 325 14.75 -31.88 12.44
CA SER A 325 14.37 -32.97 13.37
C SER A 325 14.01 -34.32 12.73
N THR A 326 14.09 -34.49 11.40
CA THR A 326 13.71 -35.77 10.75
C THR A 326 14.87 -36.53 10.10
N ARG A 327 16.11 -36.26 10.50
CA ARG A 327 17.26 -37.14 10.18
C ARG A 327 17.90 -37.64 11.47
N GLY A 328 17.33 -38.69 12.05
CA GLY A 328 17.94 -39.33 13.21
C GLY A 328 17.04 -40.31 13.93
N GLN A 329 16.51 -41.31 13.22
CA GLN A 329 16.21 -42.64 13.78
C GLN A 329 15.90 -43.58 12.62
N SER A 330 16.98 -44.07 12.01
CA SER A 330 16.98 -45.28 11.19
C SER A 330 18.38 -45.83 11.26
N ARG A 331 18.63 -46.58 12.32
CA ARG A 331 19.43 -47.80 12.35
C ARG A 331 19.32 -48.44 13.73
#